data_AF-A0A7J3MBW4-F1
#
_entry.id   AF-A0A7J3MBW4-F1
#
_cell.length_a   1.000
_cell.length_b   1.000
_cell.length_c   1.000
_cell.angle_alpha   90.00
_cell.angle_beta   90.00
_cell.angle_gamma   90.00
#
_symmetry.space_group_name_H-M   'P 1'
#
loop_
_entity.id
_entity.type
_entity.pdbx_description
1 polymer ?
#
loop_
_entity_poly.entity_id
_entity_poly.type
_entity_poly.pdbx_seq_one_letter_code
_entity_poly.pdbx_strand_id
1 'polypeptide(L)'
;MSQRLSIARKPYTPRDRVDRDRFNIILDVEAEVISNSYLFTGASVHKVEVYDVVGRMENVIQRYLRGEISEDEIINIIYNQYRGVEIRPSRRMPRYLDKIIIPGSSIKGAIRSRIEYKCSPSISCYSVESRELPPKQFYRRHIGYWGENVVDARGACSPDNVCIVCDLFGAPGLLSRVYFTDMVMSSGGVSFLKDLGVEAVNPNSKFNLEVNGVNFNFTDLGLMLAGLEIFTGS
;
A
#
# COMPACT_ATOMS: atom_id res chain seq x y z
N MET A 1 17.94 18.06 -10.43
CA MET A 1 18.61 17.06 -9.58
C MET A 1 17.76 16.89 -8.33
N SER A 2 17.34 15.67 -8.01
CA SER A 2 16.58 15.37 -6.78
C SER A 2 17.48 15.58 -5.56
N GLN A 3 17.01 16.30 -4.55
CA GLN A 3 17.79 16.52 -3.33
C GLN A 3 17.70 15.27 -2.44
N ARG A 4 18.80 14.89 -1.80
CA ARG A 4 18.78 13.78 -0.83
C ARG A 4 18.41 14.31 0.55
N LEU A 5 17.30 13.84 1.10
CA LEU A 5 16.83 14.25 2.42
C LEU A 5 17.53 13.46 3.54
N SER A 6 17.81 14.14 4.65
CA SER A 6 18.17 13.48 5.91
C SER A 6 16.91 12.87 6.53
N ILE A 7 17.03 11.65 7.05
CA ILE A 7 15.91 10.89 7.63
C ILE A 7 16.24 10.57 9.07
N ALA A 8 15.33 10.93 9.98
CA ALA A 8 15.41 10.53 11.38
C ALA A 8 15.25 9.01 11.49
N ARG A 9 16.23 8.34 12.13
CA ARG A 9 16.24 6.89 12.34
C ARG A 9 16.52 6.56 13.80
N LYS A 10 16.03 5.40 14.24
CA LYS A 10 16.23 4.86 15.59
C LYS A 10 16.34 3.33 15.54
N PRO A 11 16.86 2.69 16.61
CA PRO A 11 16.68 1.25 16.80
C PRO A 11 15.21 0.87 16.72
N TYR A 12 14.92 -0.33 16.20
CA TYR A 12 13.55 -0.80 16.11
C TYR A 12 12.94 -0.97 17.50
N THR A 13 11.64 -0.68 17.60
CA THR A 13 10.85 -0.94 18.80
C THR A 13 10.61 -2.46 18.95
N PRO A 14 10.73 -3.09 20.13
CA PRO A 14 10.39 -4.51 20.29
C PRO A 14 8.93 -4.82 19.89
N ARG A 15 8.72 -5.98 19.25
CA ARG A 15 7.37 -6.50 18.86
C ARG A 15 6.89 -7.63 19.77
N ASP A 16 7.81 -8.22 20.51
CA ASP A 16 7.67 -9.36 21.41
C ASP A 16 7.35 -8.94 22.85
N ARG A 17 7.47 -7.65 23.18
CA ARG A 17 7.21 -7.09 24.51
C ARG A 17 6.73 -5.65 24.42
N VAL A 18 6.17 -5.17 25.52
CA VAL A 18 5.82 -3.75 25.73
C VAL A 18 6.87 -3.12 26.63
N ASP A 19 7.49 -2.03 26.19
CA ASP A 19 8.47 -1.30 27.00
C ASP A 19 7.76 -0.46 28.09
N ARG A 20 8.49 -0.11 29.16
CA ARG A 20 7.94 0.51 30.39
C ARG A 20 7.06 1.74 30.17
N ASP A 21 7.37 2.58 29.19
CA ASP A 21 6.68 3.85 28.91
C ASP A 21 5.81 3.79 27.64
N ARG A 22 5.38 2.58 27.28
CA ARG A 22 4.66 2.28 26.05
C ARG A 22 3.44 1.43 26.36
N PHE A 23 2.50 1.41 25.42
CA PHE A 23 1.19 0.83 25.64
C PHE A 23 0.65 0.16 24.37
N ASN A 24 -0.25 -0.81 24.54
CA ASN A 24 -1.04 -1.34 23.44
C ASN A 24 -2.34 -0.54 23.33
N ILE A 25 -2.87 -0.40 22.12
CA ILE A 25 -4.16 0.24 21.87
C ILE A 25 -5.01 -0.61 20.94
N ILE A 26 -6.32 -0.49 21.13
CA ILE A 26 -7.34 -0.91 20.18
C ILE A 26 -8.23 0.30 19.97
N LEU A 27 -8.44 0.68 18.71
CA LEU A 27 -9.33 1.77 18.33
C LEU A 27 -10.43 1.26 17.43
N ASP A 28 -11.67 1.44 17.88
CA ASP A 28 -12.85 1.28 17.04
C ASP A 28 -13.09 2.57 16.26
N VAL A 29 -13.13 2.46 14.94
CA VAL A 29 -13.26 3.61 14.04
C VAL A 29 -14.47 3.43 13.15
N GLU A 30 -15.39 4.39 13.18
CA GLU A 30 -16.43 4.58 12.18
C GLU A 30 -15.94 5.61 11.16
N ALA A 31 -16.04 5.27 9.87
CA ALA A 31 -15.70 6.16 8.77
C ALA A 31 -16.94 6.36 7.87
N GLU A 32 -17.11 7.59 7.40
CA GLU A 32 -18.22 7.96 6.51
C GLU A 32 -17.67 8.49 5.19
N VAL A 33 -18.28 8.06 4.08
CA VAL A 33 -18.00 8.63 2.76
C VAL A 33 -18.61 10.03 2.70
N ILE A 34 -17.80 11.04 2.39
CA ILE A 34 -18.24 12.45 2.33
C ILE A 34 -19.46 12.59 1.43
N SER A 35 -20.43 13.40 1.87
CA SER A 35 -21.76 13.58 1.27
C SER A 35 -21.79 14.00 -0.21
N ASN A 36 -20.70 14.55 -0.73
CA ASN A 36 -20.58 15.02 -2.11
C ASN A 36 -19.59 14.22 -2.96
N SER A 37 -19.19 13.01 -2.51
CA SER A 37 -18.19 12.21 -3.19
C SER A 37 -18.53 10.72 -3.20
N TYR A 38 -17.98 10.01 -4.17
CA TYR A 38 -18.04 8.56 -4.25
C TYR A 38 -16.67 7.98 -3.89
N LEU A 39 -16.66 6.82 -3.23
CA LEU A 39 -15.43 6.13 -2.86
C LEU A 39 -15.23 4.88 -3.70
N PHE A 40 -14.06 4.75 -4.33
CA PHE A 40 -13.66 3.56 -5.07
C PHE A 40 -12.31 3.06 -4.58
N THR A 41 -12.24 1.79 -4.21
CA THR A 41 -10.99 1.10 -3.90
C THR A 41 -10.84 -0.05 -4.88
N GLY A 42 -10.17 0.20 -6.00
CA GLY A 42 -9.91 -0.84 -6.99
C GLY A 42 -9.02 -1.94 -6.41
N ALA A 43 -9.35 -3.19 -6.72
CA ALA A 43 -8.44 -4.32 -6.52
C ALA A 43 -7.94 -4.79 -7.89
N SER A 44 -6.63 -4.92 -8.06
CA SER A 44 -6.09 -5.66 -9.19
C SER A 44 -6.36 -7.13 -8.93
N VAL A 45 -7.33 -7.72 -9.64
CA VAL A 45 -7.51 -9.17 -9.62
C VAL A 45 -6.55 -9.72 -10.66
N HIS A 46 -5.45 -10.31 -10.19
CA HIS A 46 -4.61 -11.12 -11.06
C HIS A 46 -5.40 -12.38 -11.42
N LYS A 47 -6.04 -12.40 -12.59
CA LYS A 47 -6.32 -13.67 -13.25
C LYS A 47 -5.03 -14.10 -13.94
N VAL A 48 -4.17 -14.80 -13.20
CA VAL A 48 -3.21 -15.68 -13.86
C VAL A 48 -4.01 -16.93 -14.20
N GLU A 49 -4.29 -17.16 -15.47
CA GLU A 49 -4.80 -18.46 -15.91
C GLU A 49 -3.66 -19.49 -15.79
N VAL A 50 -3.47 -20.01 -14.57
CA VAL A 50 -2.34 -20.87 -14.20
C VAL A 50 -2.26 -22.12 -15.10
N TYR A 51 -3.40 -22.65 -15.53
CA TYR A 51 -3.46 -23.86 -16.35
C TYR A 51 -2.77 -23.71 -17.72
N ASP A 52 -2.85 -22.53 -18.33
CA ASP A 52 -2.22 -22.26 -19.62
C ASP A 52 -0.71 -22.02 -19.50
N VAL A 53 -0.25 -21.63 -18.30
CA VAL A 53 1.16 -21.41 -18.00
C VAL A 53 1.87 -22.75 -17.71
N VAL A 54 1.22 -23.64 -16.96
CA VAL A 54 1.82 -24.94 -16.57
C VAL A 54 2.09 -25.84 -17.79
N GLY A 55 1.10 -26.05 -18.67
CA GLY A 55 1.30 -26.91 -19.85
C GLY A 55 2.31 -26.36 -20.87
N ARG A 56 2.49 -25.03 -20.93
CA ARG A 56 3.53 -24.40 -21.74
C ARG A 56 4.91 -24.50 -21.10
N MET A 57 4.99 -24.36 -19.77
CA MET A 57 6.25 -24.56 -19.03
C MET A 57 6.76 -26.00 -19.14
N GLU A 58 5.88 -26.99 -19.12
CA GLU A 58 6.27 -28.39 -19.36
C GLU A 58 6.95 -28.56 -20.72
N ASN A 59 6.40 -27.96 -21.78
CA ASN A 59 7.02 -27.98 -23.11
C ASN A 59 8.38 -27.27 -23.15
N VAL A 60 8.53 -26.13 -22.47
CA VAL A 60 9.82 -25.41 -22.38
C VAL A 60 10.85 -26.24 -21.63
N ILE A 61 10.48 -26.83 -20.50
CA ILE A 61 11.34 -27.70 -19.69
C ILE A 61 11.77 -28.93 -20.51
N GLN A 62 10.85 -29.56 -21.24
CA GLN A 62 11.17 -30.73 -22.07
C GLN A 62 12.16 -30.38 -23.20
N ARG A 63 12.00 -29.21 -23.85
CA ARG A 63 12.94 -28.75 -24.87
C ARG A 63 14.33 -28.44 -24.31
N TYR A 64 14.40 -27.88 -23.10
CA TYR A 64 15.67 -27.66 -22.41
C TYR A 64 16.35 -28.97 -22.02
N LEU A 65 15.60 -29.93 -21.45
CA LEU A 65 16.13 -31.24 -21.09
C LEU A 65 16.64 -32.03 -22.31
N ARG A 66 16.12 -31.74 -23.51
CA ARG A 66 16.60 -32.29 -24.79
C ARG A 66 17.75 -31.51 -25.41
N GLY A 67 18.18 -30.41 -24.79
CA GLY A 67 19.23 -29.53 -25.31
C GLY A 67 18.83 -28.70 -26.54
N GLU A 68 17.52 -28.57 -26.81
CA GLU A 68 17.00 -27.85 -27.98
C GLU A 68 16.96 -26.32 -27.79
N ILE A 69 17.06 -25.86 -26.53
CA ILE A 69 17.05 -24.45 -26.17
C ILE A 69 18.07 -24.17 -25.05
N SER A 70 18.62 -22.96 -25.04
CA SER A 70 19.57 -22.51 -24.01
C SER A 70 18.89 -21.91 -22.77
N GLU A 71 19.64 -21.75 -21.67
CA GLU A 71 19.12 -21.07 -20.46
C GLU A 71 18.67 -19.64 -20.73
N ASP A 72 19.40 -18.90 -21.57
CA ASP A 72 19.06 -17.54 -21.96
C ASP A 72 17.74 -17.49 -22.78
N GLU A 73 17.47 -18.52 -23.58
CA GLU A 73 16.21 -18.65 -24.30
C GLU A 73 15.04 -18.96 -23.35
N ILE A 74 15.24 -19.78 -22.32
CA ILE A 74 14.21 -20.05 -21.30
C ILE A 74 13.86 -18.76 -20.56
N ILE A 75 14.88 -18.02 -20.12
CA ILE A 75 14.71 -16.73 -19.44
C ILE A 75 13.91 -15.80 -20.35
N ASN A 76 14.28 -15.67 -21.63
CA ASN A 76 13.53 -14.84 -22.58
C ASN A 76 12.10 -15.31 -22.83
N ILE A 77 11.84 -16.62 -22.90
CA ILE A 77 10.48 -17.16 -23.06
C ILE A 77 9.62 -16.81 -21.84
N ILE A 78 10.15 -17.03 -20.64
CA ILE A 78 9.50 -16.68 -19.37
C ILE A 78 9.20 -15.17 -19.35
N TYR A 79 10.22 -14.32 -19.56
CA TYR A 79 10.07 -12.86 -19.54
C TYR A 79 9.07 -12.34 -20.58
N ASN A 80 9.09 -12.88 -21.81
CA ASN A 80 8.16 -12.46 -22.87
C ASN A 80 6.74 -13.00 -22.64
N GLN A 81 6.57 -14.15 -21.99
CA GLN A 81 5.27 -14.71 -21.64
C GLN A 81 4.60 -13.92 -20.50
N TYR A 82 5.36 -13.48 -19.51
CA TYR A 82 4.84 -12.62 -18.43
C TYR A 82 4.57 -11.18 -18.87
N ARG A 83 5.11 -10.71 -20.02
CA ARG A 83 4.73 -9.43 -20.64
C ARG A 83 3.28 -9.42 -21.15
N GLY A 84 2.66 -10.59 -21.38
CA GLY A 84 1.29 -10.70 -21.90
C GLY A 84 0.18 -10.76 -20.84
N VAL A 85 0.51 -10.72 -19.54
CA VAL A 85 -0.50 -10.70 -18.48
C VAL A 85 -1.12 -9.31 -18.44
N GLU A 86 -2.20 -9.11 -19.20
CA GLU A 86 -2.99 -7.89 -19.13
C GLU A 86 -3.68 -7.83 -17.77
N ILE A 87 -3.07 -7.10 -16.83
CA ILE A 87 -3.66 -6.83 -15.52
C ILE A 87 -4.87 -5.94 -15.75
N ARG A 88 -6.06 -6.54 -15.78
CA ARG A 88 -7.32 -5.78 -15.81
C ARG A 88 -7.70 -5.44 -14.36
N PRO A 89 -7.60 -4.16 -13.94
CA PRO A 89 -8.06 -3.78 -12.62
C PRO A 89 -9.55 -4.10 -12.48
N SER A 90 -9.95 -4.64 -11.32
CA SER A 90 -11.36 -4.85 -11.02
C SER A 90 -12.08 -3.52 -11.08
N ARG A 91 -13.20 -3.49 -11.81
CA ARG A 91 -14.14 -2.37 -11.84
C ARG A 91 -15.18 -2.47 -10.72
N ARG A 92 -15.05 -3.46 -9.83
CA ARG A 92 -15.95 -3.74 -8.71
C ARG A 92 -15.26 -3.51 -7.38
N MET A 93 -16.05 -3.08 -6.39
CA MET A 93 -15.59 -2.97 -5.02
C MET A 93 -15.22 -4.34 -4.45
N PRO A 94 -14.13 -4.44 -3.66
CA PRO A 94 -13.79 -5.65 -2.92
C PRO A 94 -14.93 -6.09 -2.01
N ARG A 95 -15.07 -7.41 -1.87
CA ARG A 95 -16.10 -8.05 -1.05
C ARG A 95 -15.50 -9.17 -0.24
N TYR A 96 -15.96 -9.29 1.01
CA TYR A 96 -15.75 -10.47 1.83
C TYR A 96 -17.12 -11.08 2.13
N LEU A 97 -17.34 -12.31 1.65
CA LEU A 97 -18.68 -12.89 1.49
C LEU A 97 -19.55 -11.90 0.70
N ASP A 98 -20.65 -11.42 1.27
CA ASP A 98 -21.57 -10.47 0.63
C ASP A 98 -21.41 -9.02 1.12
N LYS A 99 -20.40 -8.74 1.95
CA LYS A 99 -20.16 -7.40 2.48
C LYS A 99 -19.14 -6.65 1.63
N ILE A 100 -19.45 -5.39 1.30
CA ILE A 100 -18.49 -4.47 0.69
C ILE A 100 -17.41 -4.16 1.72
N ILE A 101 -16.14 -4.29 1.31
CA ILE A 101 -15.00 -4.01 2.17
C ILE A 101 -14.00 -3.07 1.51
N ILE A 102 -13.21 -2.42 2.36
CA ILE A 102 -11.94 -1.79 1.98
C ILE A 102 -10.83 -2.59 2.66
N PRO A 103 -9.87 -3.17 1.93
CA PRO A 103 -8.81 -3.96 2.53
C PRO A 103 -8.01 -3.17 3.57
N GLY A 104 -7.71 -3.77 4.71
CA GLY A 104 -6.89 -3.16 5.77
C GLY A 104 -5.50 -2.76 5.26
N SER A 105 -4.96 -3.49 4.29
CA SER A 105 -3.72 -3.15 3.61
C SER A 105 -3.82 -1.85 2.79
N SER A 106 -4.96 -1.58 2.14
CA SER A 106 -5.22 -0.34 1.42
C SER A 106 -5.31 0.85 2.37
N ILE A 107 -6.00 0.68 3.50
CA ILE A 107 -6.11 1.71 4.55
C ILE A 107 -4.73 2.03 5.10
N LYS A 108 -3.98 0.98 5.49
CA LYS A 108 -2.62 1.09 5.98
C LYS A 108 -1.71 1.80 4.98
N GLY A 109 -1.81 1.44 3.69
CA GLY A 109 -1.06 2.08 2.62
C GLY A 109 -1.36 3.57 2.49
N ALA A 110 -2.64 3.95 2.50
CA ALA A 110 -3.06 5.35 2.40
C ALA A 110 -2.54 6.19 3.59
N ILE A 111 -2.69 5.69 4.82
CA ILE A 111 -2.21 6.36 6.04
C ILE A 111 -0.68 6.48 6.02
N ARG A 112 0.01 5.39 5.69
CA ARG A 112 1.48 5.36 5.58
C ARG A 112 1.96 6.41 4.57
N SER A 113 1.43 6.41 3.35
CA SER A 113 1.83 7.36 2.31
C SER A 113 1.58 8.81 2.72
N ARG A 114 0.45 9.12 3.37
CA ARG A 114 0.20 10.47 3.91
C ARG A 114 1.28 10.91 4.88
N ILE A 115 1.65 10.05 5.84
CA ILE A 115 2.69 10.37 6.84
C ILE A 115 4.05 10.53 6.15
N GLU A 116 4.37 9.64 5.20
CA GLU A 116 5.60 9.73 4.42
C GLU A 116 5.67 11.08 3.68
N TYR A 117 4.59 11.54 3.06
CA TYR A 117 4.60 12.74 2.25
C TYR A 117 4.44 14.06 3.04
N LYS A 118 3.71 14.07 4.16
CA LYS A 118 3.41 15.30 4.91
C LYS A 118 4.49 15.72 5.91
N CYS A 119 5.27 14.80 6.44
CA CYS A 119 6.21 15.13 7.51
C CYS A 119 7.51 15.75 6.97
N SER A 120 7.80 16.98 7.42
CA SER A 120 9.05 17.69 7.17
C SER A 120 9.64 18.17 8.53
N PRO A 121 10.92 17.86 8.87
CA PRO A 121 11.86 17.05 8.09
C PRO A 121 11.37 15.61 7.90
N SER A 122 11.86 14.93 6.85
CA SER A 122 11.37 13.58 6.52
C SER A 122 11.63 12.59 7.66
N ILE A 123 10.57 11.93 8.10
CA ILE A 123 10.63 10.85 9.09
C ILE A 123 10.54 9.45 8.45
N SER A 124 10.64 9.39 7.12
CA SER A 124 10.45 8.16 6.35
C SER A 124 11.55 7.90 5.31
N CYS A 125 11.89 6.62 5.14
CA CYS A 125 12.68 6.12 4.01
C CYS A 125 11.74 5.64 2.89
N TYR A 126 12.25 5.58 1.65
CA TYR A 126 11.57 4.82 0.58
C TYR A 126 12.20 3.44 0.48
N SER A 127 11.37 2.39 0.55
CA SER A 127 11.83 1.00 0.43
C SER A 127 12.31 0.66 -0.98
N VAL A 128 11.82 1.39 -1.98
CA VAL A 128 12.27 1.32 -3.38
C VAL A 128 12.54 2.75 -3.83
N GLU A 129 13.80 3.02 -4.17
CA GLU A 129 14.23 4.29 -4.72
C GLU A 129 14.59 4.05 -6.19
N SER A 130 13.80 4.62 -7.11
CA SER A 130 14.19 4.60 -8.52
C SER A 130 15.36 5.56 -8.71
N ARG A 131 16.43 5.10 -9.36
CA ARG A 131 17.56 5.96 -9.71
C ARG A 131 17.17 7.07 -10.68
N GLU A 132 16.12 6.82 -11.48
CA GLU A 132 15.57 7.77 -12.44
C GLU A 132 14.07 7.93 -12.21
N LEU A 133 13.62 9.18 -12.08
CA LEU A 133 12.20 9.47 -12.10
C LEU A 133 11.67 9.22 -13.52
N PRO A 134 10.42 8.74 -13.67
CA PRO A 134 9.78 8.70 -14.99
C PRO A 134 9.71 10.12 -15.61
N PRO A 135 9.28 10.30 -16.87
CA PRO A 135 9.03 11.64 -17.40
C PRO A 135 8.01 12.44 -16.56
N LYS A 136 8.24 13.75 -16.37
CA LYS A 136 7.44 14.63 -15.47
C LYS A 136 5.93 14.56 -15.70
N GLN A 137 5.51 14.33 -16.94
CA GLN A 137 4.11 14.15 -17.31
C GLN A 137 3.39 13.02 -16.53
N PHE A 138 4.10 11.96 -16.12
CA PHE A 138 3.50 10.81 -15.45
C PHE A 138 3.26 11.02 -13.95
N TYR A 139 3.97 11.97 -13.31
CA TYR A 139 3.83 12.27 -11.87
C TYR A 139 3.52 13.74 -11.58
N ARG A 140 3.20 14.54 -12.60
CA ARG A 140 2.84 15.97 -12.44
C ARG A 140 1.68 16.16 -11.47
N ARG A 141 0.65 15.30 -11.53
CA ARG A 141 -0.48 15.35 -10.61
C ARG A 141 -0.07 14.98 -9.17
N HIS A 142 0.84 14.02 -9.03
CA HIS A 142 1.37 13.59 -7.75
C HIS A 142 2.15 14.72 -7.06
N ILE A 143 3.04 15.40 -7.78
CA ILE A 143 3.72 16.61 -7.27
C ILE A 143 2.75 17.75 -7.02
N GLY A 144 1.78 17.97 -7.92
CA GLY A 144 0.81 19.06 -7.76
C GLY A 144 -0.01 18.93 -6.48
N TYR A 145 -0.24 17.70 -6.01
CA TYR A 145 -0.97 17.44 -4.77
C TYR A 145 -0.05 17.43 -3.53
N TRP A 146 1.10 16.76 -3.59
CA TRP A 146 1.98 16.55 -2.42
C TRP A 146 3.10 17.58 -2.25
N GLY A 147 3.38 18.39 -3.27
CA GLY A 147 4.52 19.29 -3.33
C GLY A 147 5.76 18.65 -4.00
N GLU A 148 6.76 19.48 -4.29
CA GLU A 148 7.95 19.05 -5.04
C GLU A 148 8.83 18.06 -4.26
N ASN A 149 8.89 18.19 -2.94
CA ASN A 149 9.76 17.36 -2.08
C ASN A 149 9.33 15.88 -2.01
N VAL A 150 8.20 15.51 -2.63
CA VAL A 150 7.73 14.13 -2.68
C VAL A 150 8.64 13.23 -3.53
N VAL A 151 9.33 13.81 -4.50
CA VAL A 151 10.27 13.11 -5.39
C VAL A 151 11.74 13.21 -4.93
N ASP A 152 11.97 13.80 -3.76
CA ASP A 152 13.30 13.84 -3.17
C ASP A 152 13.74 12.45 -2.74
N ALA A 153 15.04 12.18 -2.94
CA ALA A 153 15.68 10.93 -2.63
C ALA A 153 15.67 10.68 -1.11
N ARG A 154 15.27 9.46 -0.71
CA ARG A 154 15.09 9.03 0.68
C ARG A 154 15.73 7.67 0.89
N GLY A 155 17.00 7.69 1.30
CA GLY A 155 17.78 6.47 1.45
C GLY A 155 17.10 5.42 2.33
N ALA A 156 17.18 4.15 1.91
CA ALA A 156 16.56 3.01 2.57
C ALA A 156 16.97 2.87 4.06
N CYS A 157 16.14 2.13 4.79
CA CYS A 157 16.39 1.77 6.18
C CYS A 157 17.32 0.54 6.28
N SER A 158 18.07 0.40 7.37
CA SER A 158 18.82 -0.83 7.68
C SER A 158 18.11 -1.63 8.79
N PRO A 159 18.39 -2.93 8.96
CA PRO A 159 17.75 -3.74 10.01
C PRO A 159 17.92 -3.17 11.43
N ASP A 160 19.09 -2.62 11.73
CA ASP A 160 19.41 -2.08 13.05
C ASP A 160 18.96 -0.63 13.25
N ASN A 161 18.64 0.08 12.16
CA ASN A 161 18.31 1.50 12.21
C ASN A 161 17.21 1.86 11.21
N VAL A 162 16.01 2.02 11.74
CA VAL A 162 14.78 2.15 10.98
C VAL A 162 14.20 3.55 11.14
N CYS A 163 13.63 4.09 10.07
CA CYS A 163 12.88 5.35 10.16
C CYS A 163 11.60 5.15 10.98
N ILE A 164 11.04 6.25 11.48
CA ILE A 164 9.84 6.23 12.34
C ILE A 164 8.66 5.53 11.64
N VAL A 165 8.48 5.78 10.34
CA VAL A 165 7.40 5.16 9.55
C VAL A 165 7.60 3.65 9.41
N CYS A 166 8.79 3.18 9.05
CA CYS A 166 9.07 1.74 8.95
C CYS A 166 8.99 1.05 10.31
N ASP A 167 9.40 1.72 11.39
CA ASP A 167 9.26 1.20 12.75
C ASP A 167 7.78 1.04 13.16
N LEU A 168 6.86 1.84 12.63
CA LEU A 168 5.44 1.76 12.94
C LEU A 168 4.68 0.84 11.98
N PHE A 169 4.83 1.06 10.67
CA PHE A 169 4.09 0.38 9.61
C PHE A 169 4.78 -0.87 9.05
N GLY A 170 6.02 -1.14 9.47
CA GLY A 170 6.81 -2.26 8.99
C GLY A 170 7.56 -1.97 7.69
N ALA A 171 8.49 -2.87 7.38
CA ALA A 171 9.32 -2.88 6.18
C ALA A 171 9.65 -4.34 5.82
N PRO A 172 10.23 -4.65 4.64
CA PRO A 172 10.74 -5.99 4.37
C PRO A 172 11.68 -6.44 5.49
N GLY A 173 11.39 -7.60 6.11
CA GLY A 173 12.12 -8.11 7.27
C GLY A 173 11.76 -7.51 8.63
N LEU A 174 10.81 -6.56 8.69
CA LEU A 174 10.36 -5.94 9.94
C LEU A 174 8.82 -5.90 10.05
N LEU A 175 8.29 -6.61 11.04
CA LEU A 175 6.85 -6.63 11.31
C LEU A 175 6.32 -5.24 11.70
N SER A 176 5.10 -4.97 11.25
CA SER A 176 4.33 -3.78 11.64
C SER A 176 4.06 -3.79 13.15
N ARG A 177 3.92 -2.60 13.74
CA ARG A 177 3.35 -2.44 15.09
C ARG A 177 1.90 -1.99 15.06
N VAL A 178 1.43 -1.49 13.91
CA VAL A 178 0.04 -1.12 13.67
C VAL A 178 -0.62 -2.08 12.69
N TYR A 179 -1.82 -2.54 13.02
CA TYR A 179 -2.62 -3.48 12.24
C TYR A 179 -4.01 -2.91 12.05
N PHE A 180 -4.54 -3.06 10.84
CA PHE A 180 -5.85 -2.58 10.44
C PHE A 180 -6.66 -3.79 10.01
N THR A 181 -7.86 -3.95 10.56
CA THR A 181 -8.83 -4.87 9.97
C THR A 181 -9.30 -4.32 8.63
N ASP A 182 -9.94 -5.17 7.83
CA ASP A 182 -10.71 -4.67 6.70
C ASP A 182 -11.81 -3.74 7.20
N MET A 183 -12.04 -2.63 6.49
CA MET A 183 -13.17 -1.75 6.72
C MET A 183 -14.41 -2.43 6.17
N VAL A 184 -15.38 -2.73 7.03
CA VAL A 184 -16.62 -3.41 6.63
C VAL A 184 -17.74 -2.40 6.57
N MET A 185 -18.46 -2.35 5.44
CA MET A 185 -19.60 -1.46 5.28
C MET A 185 -20.70 -1.81 6.29
N SER A 186 -21.11 -0.83 7.08
CA SER A 186 -22.17 -0.95 8.09
C SER A 186 -23.50 -0.40 7.59
N SER A 187 -23.48 0.65 6.75
CA SER A 187 -24.67 1.19 6.08
C SER A 187 -24.33 1.85 4.75
N GLY A 188 -25.33 1.97 3.86
CA GLY A 188 -25.18 2.63 2.56
C GLY A 188 -25.23 1.62 1.42
N GLY A 189 -24.48 1.89 0.34
CA GLY A 189 -24.51 1.03 -0.84
C GLY A 189 -23.51 1.44 -1.91
N VAL A 190 -23.61 0.78 -3.06
CA VAL A 190 -22.75 1.03 -4.22
C VAL A 190 -23.59 1.41 -5.44
N SER A 191 -23.02 2.23 -6.32
CA SER A 191 -23.59 2.57 -7.62
C SER A 191 -22.54 2.39 -8.72
N PHE A 192 -22.98 2.01 -9.92
CA PHE A 192 -22.11 1.96 -11.08
C PHE A 192 -22.01 3.34 -11.75
N LEU A 193 -20.83 3.96 -11.65
CA LEU A 193 -20.53 5.25 -12.26
C LEU A 193 -20.17 5.02 -13.72
N LYS A 194 -21.16 5.18 -14.61
CA LYS A 194 -21.02 4.89 -16.07
C LYS A 194 -19.86 5.64 -16.71
N ASP A 195 -19.68 6.91 -16.37
CA ASP A 195 -18.64 7.78 -16.95
C ASP A 195 -17.22 7.32 -16.59
N LEU A 196 -17.06 6.65 -15.44
CA LEU A 196 -15.80 6.10 -14.97
C LEU A 196 -15.67 4.60 -15.22
N GLY A 197 -16.79 3.93 -15.54
CA GLY A 197 -16.86 2.49 -15.74
C GLY A 197 -16.56 1.68 -14.48
N VAL A 198 -16.83 2.22 -13.28
CA VAL A 198 -16.54 1.56 -11.99
C VAL A 198 -17.75 1.53 -11.07
N GLU A 199 -17.86 0.48 -10.27
CA GLU A 199 -18.73 0.42 -9.10
C GLU A 199 -18.05 1.15 -7.94
N ALA A 200 -18.70 2.19 -7.41
CA ALA A 200 -18.20 2.98 -6.31
C ALA A 200 -19.22 3.04 -5.18
N VAL A 201 -18.72 3.25 -3.97
CA VAL A 201 -19.53 3.43 -2.77
C VAL A 201 -20.19 4.80 -2.78
N ASN A 202 -21.49 4.82 -2.44
CA ASN A 202 -22.32 6.01 -2.42
C ASN A 202 -21.91 6.97 -1.28
N PRO A 203 -22.17 8.28 -1.45
CA PRO A 203 -22.06 9.24 -0.37
C PRO A 203 -22.84 8.83 0.88
N ASN A 204 -22.35 9.23 2.06
CA ASN A 204 -22.90 8.93 3.39
C ASN A 204 -22.93 7.42 3.74
N SER A 205 -22.28 6.56 2.95
CA SER A 205 -22.08 5.17 3.34
C SER A 205 -21.09 5.11 4.50
N LYS A 206 -21.33 4.21 5.45
CA LYS A 206 -20.54 4.05 6.67
C LYS A 206 -19.79 2.74 6.68
N PHE A 207 -18.61 2.75 7.28
CA PHE A 207 -17.77 1.59 7.47
C PHE A 207 -17.22 1.56 8.89
N ASN A 208 -16.98 0.35 9.38
CA ASN A 208 -16.34 0.13 10.67
C ASN A 208 -14.99 -0.59 10.45
N LEU A 209 -13.97 -0.19 11.21
CA LEU A 209 -12.71 -0.93 11.33
C LEU A 209 -12.18 -0.90 12.76
N GLU A 210 -11.31 -1.85 13.05
CA GLU A 210 -10.50 -1.87 14.26
C GLU A 210 -9.03 -1.62 13.91
N VAL A 211 -8.37 -0.75 14.68
CA VAL A 211 -6.94 -0.47 14.56
C VAL A 211 -6.24 -0.92 15.83
N ASN A 212 -5.33 -1.88 15.68
CA ASN A 212 -4.54 -2.44 16.77
C ASN A 212 -3.13 -1.88 16.75
N GLY A 213 -2.70 -1.27 17.84
CA GLY A 213 -1.34 -0.77 18.03
C GLY A 213 -0.62 -1.55 19.11
N VAL A 214 0.59 -2.01 18.82
CA VAL A 214 1.45 -2.75 19.75
C VAL A 214 2.65 -1.92 20.14
N ASN A 215 2.93 -1.84 21.44
CA ASN A 215 4.08 -1.14 22.00
C ASN A 215 4.17 0.32 21.50
N PHE A 216 3.06 1.04 21.51
CA PHE A 216 2.93 2.45 21.10
C PHE A 216 3.42 3.41 22.17
N ASN A 217 3.78 4.62 21.74
CA ASN A 217 3.80 5.79 22.61
C ASN A 217 2.84 6.87 22.04
N PHE A 218 2.71 8.01 22.73
CA PHE A 218 1.84 9.09 22.26
C PHE A 218 2.25 9.68 20.90
N THR A 219 3.54 9.64 20.56
CA THR A 219 4.02 10.06 19.22
C THR A 219 3.56 9.11 18.12
N ASP A 220 3.64 7.79 18.35
CA ASP A 220 3.13 6.77 17.43
C ASP A 220 1.63 6.95 17.20
N LEU A 221 0.86 7.15 18.28
CA LEU A 221 -0.57 7.41 18.21
C LEU A 221 -0.88 8.71 17.45
N GLY A 222 -0.18 9.80 17.77
CA GLY A 222 -0.35 11.09 17.10
C GLY A 222 -0.05 11.02 15.60
N LEU A 223 1.00 10.30 15.20
CA LEU A 223 1.33 10.07 13.79
C LEU A 223 0.24 9.30 13.06
N MET A 224 -0.29 8.24 13.68
CA MET A 224 -1.38 7.46 13.12
C MET A 224 -2.65 8.31 12.93
N LEU A 225 -3.03 9.10 13.94
CA LEU A 225 -4.19 10.01 13.85
C LEU A 225 -3.97 11.11 12.79
N ALA A 226 -2.74 11.61 12.64
CA ALA A 226 -2.38 12.56 11.59
C ALA A 226 -2.49 11.94 10.19
N GLY A 227 -2.08 10.69 10.01
CA GLY A 227 -2.26 9.96 8.75
C GLY A 227 -3.71 9.58 8.44
N LEU A 228 -4.55 9.45 9.46
CA LEU A 228 -6.00 9.31 9.35
C LEU A 228 -6.71 10.63 9.04
N GLU A 229 -6.01 11.78 9.10
CA GLU A 229 -6.57 13.11 8.82
C GLU A 229 -7.71 13.53 9.77
N ILE A 230 -7.77 12.94 10.98
CA ILE A 230 -8.85 13.21 11.97
C ILE A 230 -8.83 14.66 12.50
N PHE A 231 -7.69 15.35 12.40
CA PHE A 231 -7.52 16.73 12.86
C PHE A 231 -7.28 17.74 11.74
N THR A 232 -7.29 17.31 10.49
CA THR A 232 -7.23 18.24 9.36
C THR A 232 -8.65 18.61 9.03
N GLY A 233 -9.15 19.68 9.65
CA GLY A 233 -10.48 20.24 9.35
C GLY A 233 -10.67 20.32 7.83
N SER A 234 -11.69 19.61 7.35
CA SER A 234 -12.14 19.64 5.96
C SER A 234 -13.01 20.87 5.74
#